data_AF-S4PTW4-F1
#
_entry.id   AF-S4PTW4-F1
#
_cell.length_a   1.000
_cell.length_b   1.000
_cell.length_c   1.000
_cell.angle_alpha   90.00
_cell.angle_beta   90.00
_cell.angle_gamma   90.00
#
_symmetry.space_group_name_H-M   'P 1'
#
loop_
_entity.id
_entity.type
_entity.pdbx_description
1 polymer ?
#
loop_
_entity_poly.entity_id
_entity_poly.type
_entity_poly.pdbx_seq_one_letter_code
_entity_poly.pdbx_strand_id
1 'polypeptide(L)' 'MAPESLYDDIFSVKSDIWSFGVLLWEIVTLGSTPYPGLSAGDVMRKVREGHRLEKPEHCRRELYNIMYYCWEAEQSARP' A
#
# COMPACT_ATOMS: atom_id res chain seq x y z
N MET A 1 -2.81 6.06 -1.74
CA MET A 1 -3.39 5.96 -3.09
C MET A 1 -2.60 4.95 -3.91
N ALA A 2 -3.27 4.27 -4.85
CA ALA A 2 -2.63 3.32 -5.76
C ALA A 2 -1.77 4.03 -6.81
N PRO A 3 -0.74 3.39 -7.38
CA PRO A 3 0.10 3.99 -8.41
C PRO A 3 -0.69 4.49 -9.63
N GLU A 4 -1.60 3.69 -10.16
CA GLU A 4 -2.40 4.04 -11.34
C GLU A 4 -3.31 5.27 -11.10
N SER A 5 -3.75 5.48 -9.86
CA SER A 5 -4.56 6.66 -9.52
C SER A 5 -3.72 7.94 -9.45
N LEU A 6 -2.41 7.81 -9.20
CA LEU A 6 -1.50 8.94 -9.09
C LEU A 6 -0.87 9.34 -10.44
N TYR A 7 -0.70 8.37 -11.34
CA TYR A 7 -0.01 8.58 -12.62
C TYR A 7 -0.96 8.66 -13.82
N ASP A 8 -2.02 7.87 -13.79
CA ASP A 8 -2.89 7.65 -14.95
C ASP A 8 -4.32 8.15 -14.69
N ASP A 9 -4.58 8.74 -13.51
CA ASP A 9 -5.92 9.14 -13.04
C ASP A 9 -6.96 8.00 -13.11
N ILE A 10 -6.50 6.75 -12.94
CA ILE A 10 -7.36 5.57 -12.95
C ILE A 10 -7.88 5.31 -11.54
N PHE A 11 -9.20 5.38 -11.39
CA PHE A 11 -9.92 5.09 -10.15
C PHE A 11 -10.84 3.90 -10.36
N SER A 12 -10.66 2.86 -9.53
CA SER A 12 -11.42 1.62 -9.61
C SER A 12 -11.52 0.95 -8.24
N VAL A 13 -12.32 -0.11 -8.16
CA VAL A 13 -12.33 -0.98 -6.96
C VAL A 13 -10.91 -1.50 -6.64
N LYS A 14 -10.07 -1.76 -7.66
CA LYS A 14 -8.70 -2.23 -7.44
C LYS A 14 -7.78 -1.15 -6.87
N SER A 15 -8.01 0.13 -7.16
CA SER A 15 -7.28 1.23 -6.51
C SER A 15 -7.75 1.47 -5.07
N ASP A 16 -9.03 1.20 -4.79
CA ASP A 16 -9.57 1.24 -3.42
C ASP A 16 -8.97 0.12 -2.56
N ILE A 17 -8.82 -1.09 -3.12
CA ILE A 17 -8.19 -2.22 -2.43
C ILE A 17 -6.74 -1.91 -2.04
N TRP A 18 -5.98 -1.23 -2.90
CA TRP A 18 -4.65 -0.75 -2.53
C TRP A 18 -4.71 0.17 -1.30
N SER A 19 -5.62 1.15 -1.34
CA SER A 19 -5.78 2.13 -0.26
C SER A 19 -6.27 1.45 1.04
N PHE A 20 -7.07 0.40 0.93
CA PHE A 20 -7.45 -0.46 2.06
C PHE A 20 -6.24 -1.17 2.68
N GLY A 21 -5.30 -1.67 1.89
CA GLY A 21 -4.04 -2.23 2.41
C GLY A 21 -3.24 -1.20 3.22
N VAL A 22 -3.14 0.04 2.73
CA VAL A 22 -2.50 1.15 3.46
C VAL A 22 -3.24 1.43 4.77
N LEU A 23 -4.58 1.52 4.73
CA LEU A 23 -5.41 1.73 5.92
C LEU A 23 -5.23 0.63 6.97
N LEU A 24 -5.18 -0.63 6.56
CA LEU A 24 -4.92 -1.75 7.48
C LEU A 24 -3.56 -1.60 8.16
N TRP A 25 -2.54 -1.19 7.41
CA TRP A 25 -1.22 -0.93 7.98
C TRP A 25 -1.25 0.22 9.00
N GLU A 26 -1.96 1.31 8.70
CA GLU A 26 -2.16 2.44 9.64
C GLU A 26 -2.87 1.98 10.92
N ILE A 27 -3.94 1.18 10.81
CA ILE A 27 -4.65 0.64 11.98
C ILE A 27 -3.73 -0.21 12.85
N VAL A 28 -2.99 -1.14 12.24
CA VAL A 28 -2.10 -2.04 13.00
C VAL A 28 -0.94 -1.30 13.65
N THR A 29 -0.47 -0.22 13.04
CA THR A 29 0.60 0.63 13.56
C THR A 29 0.09 1.76 14.46
N LEU A 30 -1.17 1.69 14.88
CA LEU A 30 -1.82 2.64 15.77
C LEU A 30 -1.75 4.10 15.26
N GLY A 31 -1.94 4.28 13.94
CA GLY A 31 -1.97 5.58 13.27
C GLY A 31 -0.58 6.12 12.87
N SER A 32 0.41 5.24 12.68
CA SER A 32 1.71 5.67 12.16
C SER A 32 1.58 6.22 10.73
N THR A 33 2.45 7.16 10.36
CA THR A 33 2.49 7.72 9.01
C THR A 33 3.06 6.70 8.01
N PRO A 34 2.34 6.34 6.93
CA PRO A 34 2.87 5.50 5.88
C PRO A 34 4.09 6.14 5.21
N TYR A 35 5.14 5.34 4.97
CA TYR A 35 6.39 5.78 4.33
C TYR A 35 7.01 7.04 4.97
N PRO A 36 7.34 6.99 6.28
CA PRO A 36 7.76 8.18 7.02
C PRO A 36 9.07 8.76 6.46
N GLY A 37 9.15 10.09 6.43
CA GLY A 37 10.34 10.81 5.96
C GLY A 37 10.54 10.86 4.44
N LEU A 38 9.61 10.31 3.65
CA LEU A 38 9.64 10.41 2.19
C LEU A 38 8.67 11.48 1.69
N SER A 39 9.09 12.22 0.66
CA SER A 39 8.18 13.10 -0.09
C SER A 39 7.18 12.25 -0.89
N ALA A 40 6.04 12.84 -1.27
CA ALA A 40 5.07 12.16 -2.12
C ALA A 40 5.71 11.62 -3.42
N GLY A 41 6.59 12.41 -4.06
CA GLY A 41 7.33 11.99 -5.25
C GLY A 41 8.24 10.78 -4.99
N ASP A 42 8.94 10.75 -3.87
CA ASP A 42 9.82 9.63 -3.50
C ASP A 42 9.03 8.35 -3.20
N VAL A 43 7.89 8.48 -2.51
CA VAL A 43 6.98 7.35 -2.26
C VAL A 43 6.52 6.76 -3.58
N MET A 44 6.05 7.60 -4.51
CA MET A 44 5.58 7.14 -5.81
C MET A 44 6.67 6.43 -6.62
N ARG A 45 7.93 6.91 -6.58
CA ARG A 45 9.05 6.23 -7.24
C ARG A 45 9.35 4.88 -6.60
N LYS A 46 9.53 4.83 -5.28
CA LYS A 46 9.86 3.60 -4.55
C LYS A 46 8.76 2.54 -4.67
N VAL A 47 7.50 2.93 -4.59
CA VAL A 47 6.37 2.01 -4.73
C VAL A 47 6.36 1.36 -6.12
N ARG A 48 6.68 2.12 -7.17
CA ARG A 48 6.82 1.60 -8.53
C ARG A 48 7.99 0.62 -8.66
N GLU A 49 9.07 0.85 -7.92
CA GLU A 49 10.23 -0.06 -7.83
C GLU A 49 9.96 -1.32 -6.99
N GLY A 50 8.75 -1.48 -6.45
CA GLY A 50 8.35 -2.65 -5.66
C GLY A 50 8.51 -2.49 -4.15
N HIS A 51 8.91 -1.31 -3.66
CA HIS A 51 8.94 -1.04 -2.23
C HIS A 51 7.52 -1.08 -1.65
N ARG A 52 7.38 -1.69 -0.47
CA ARG A 52 6.12 -1.82 0.27
C ARG A 52 6.37 -1.50 1.74
N LEU A 53 5.30 -1.16 2.47
CA LEU A 53 5.38 -0.94 3.91
C LEU A 53 5.80 -2.24 4.61
N GLU A 54 6.70 -2.13 5.58
CA GLU A 54 7.22 -3.27 6.32
C GLU A 54 6.17 -3.85 7.27
N LYS A 55 6.32 -5.15 7.58
CA LYS A 55 5.46 -5.82 8.56
C LYS A 55 5.80 -5.32 9.98
N PRO A 56 4.85 -4.73 10.72
CA PRO A 56 5.07 -4.41 12.13
C PRO A 56 5.42 -5.66 12.95
N GLU A 57 6.28 -5.54 13.97
CA GLU A 57 6.75 -6.69 14.75
C GLU A 57 5.59 -7.48 15.39
N HIS A 58 4.64 -6.76 16.00
CA HIS A 58 3.45 -7.32 16.64
C HIS A 58 2.36 -7.77 15.66
N CYS A 59 2.51 -7.49 14.37
CA CYS A 59 1.54 -7.89 13.36
C CYS A 59 1.70 -9.37 13.00
N ARG A 60 0.61 -10.13 13.10
CA ARG A 60 0.54 -11.52 12.64
C ARG A 60 0.76 -11.58 11.13
N ARG A 61 1.46 -12.62 10.67
CA ARG A 61 1.85 -12.76 9.26
C ARG A 61 0.64 -12.87 8.34
N GLU A 62 -0.42 -13.52 8.79
CA GLU A 62 -1.65 -13.71 8.02
C GLU A 62 -2.31 -12.37 7.70
N LEU A 63 -2.32 -11.43 8.65
CA LEU A 63 -2.87 -10.10 8.44
C LEU A 63 -1.99 -9.27 7.51
N TYR A 64 -0.67 -9.35 7.66
CA TYR A 64 0.26 -8.68 6.75
C TYR A 64 0.17 -9.22 5.32
N ASN A 65 -0.04 -10.52 5.13
CA ASN A 65 -0.23 -11.10 3.79
C ASN A 65 -1.43 -10.48 3.08
N ILE A 66 -2.53 -10.21 3.80
CA ILE A 66 -3.69 -9.49 3.24
C ILE A 66 -3.26 -8.10 2.76
N MET A 67 -2.55 -7.33 3.58
CA MET A 67 -2.04 -6.01 3.19
C MET A 67 -1.13 -6.11 1.96
N TYR A 68 -0.25 -7.11 1.94
CA TYR A 68 0.70 -7.33 0.86
C TYR A 68 0.01 -7.64 -0.47
N TYR A 69 -1.01 -8.50 -0.47
CA TYR A 69 -1.82 -8.79 -1.66
C TYR A 69 -2.62 -7.58 -2.16
N CYS A 70 -3.06 -6.70 -1.26
CA CYS A 70 -3.66 -5.43 -1.68
C CYS A 70 -2.69 -4.54 -2.48
N TRP A 71 -1.38 -4.73 -2.30
CA TRP A 71 -0.35 -3.94 -2.95
C TRP A 71 0.33 -4.66 -4.12
N GLU A 72 -0.34 -5.63 -4.74
CA GLU A 72 0.13 -6.20 -6.01
C GLU A 72 0.29 -5.10 -7.06
N ALA A 73 1.39 -5.17 -7.81
CA ALA A 73 1.72 -4.18 -8.82
C ALA A 73 0.68 -4.20 -9.95
N GLU A 74 0.33 -5.41 -10.38
CA GLU A 74 -0.70 -5.64 -11.38
C GLU A 74 -2.09 -5.51 -10.75
N GLN A 75 -2.91 -4.60 -11.28
CA GLN A 75 -4.24 -4.31 -10.71
C GLN A 75 -5.14 -5.54 -10.69
N SER A 76 -5.05 -6.37 -11.73
CA SER A 76 -5.84 -7.60 -11.85
C SER A 76 -5.44 -8.71 -10.87
N ALA A 77 -4.22 -8.66 -10.32
CA ALA A 77 -3.71 -9.61 -9.35
C ALA A 77 -4.09 -9.25 -7.90
N ARG A 78 -4.52 -8.01 -7.65
CA ARG A 78 -5.09 -7.61 -6.36
C ARG A 78 -6.41 -8.38 -6.13
N PRO A 79 -6.79 -8.70 -4.88
CA PRO A 79 -8.04 -9.39 -4.55
C PRO A 79 -9.28 -8.75 -5.18
#